data_AF-A0A5C9BQ11-F1
#
_entry.id   AF-A0A5C9BQ11-F1
#
_cell.length_a   1.000
_cell.length_b   1.000
_cell.length_c   1.000
_cell.angle_alpha   90.00
_cell.angle_beta   90.00
_cell.angle_gamma   90.00
#
_symmetry.space_group_name_H-M   'P 1'
#
loop_
_entity.id
_entity.type
_entity.pdbx_description
1 polymer ?
#
loop_
_entity_poly.entity_id
_entity_poly.type
_entity_poly.pdbx_seq_one_letter_code
_entity_poly.pdbx_strand_id
1 'polypeptide(L)'
;MSSLAPLAALLLAACSTVPKQTETEIPTPLPAEPVVAAPAVTEPPVAPPLAEPPVPPPVAPPPAVRPPPKIALALGGGAARGFAHIGVIKALEAQGIAADIVVGTSAGSVVGALYAAGYSGFEIQALAIEMEDGQLNEWSLPNRGFLKCDALRGFINRTVKQRTLEKLPRLFAVVSTDLRSGEKIVFRTGDTGMAVCASSAVPGLFQPVAIGKREYVDGGLVSPVPVRVARSLGADFVIAVDISDKPQHGKTESTLDVLMQTFTIMGQAISRNELPEADVVVRPNTVGLSLTDMKDRHRAVMEGEKAVASLLPELKAKLEKARVAR
;
A
#
# COMPACT_ATOMS: atom_id res chain seq x y z
N MET A 1 61.00 14.95 22.35
CA MET A 1 61.39 13.59 22.79
C MET A 1 60.09 12.86 23.10
N SER A 2 59.58 11.86 22.40
CA SER A 2 59.89 11.07 21.20
C SER A 2 58.53 10.39 20.84
N SER A 3 58.03 10.44 19.60
CA SER A 3 58.08 9.34 18.60
C SER A 3 57.17 8.14 18.97
N LEU A 4 56.32 7.48 18.17
CA LEU A 4 56.18 7.16 16.73
C LEU A 4 54.67 6.90 16.43
N ALA A 5 54.06 7.47 15.38
CA ALA A 5 53.87 6.96 14.00
C ALA A 5 52.86 5.79 13.79
N PRO A 6 51.89 5.91 12.86
CA PRO A 6 51.12 4.79 12.31
C PRO A 6 51.78 4.24 11.02
N LEU A 7 51.91 2.91 10.92
CA LEU A 7 52.31 2.16 9.72
C LEU A 7 51.14 2.16 8.72
N ALA A 8 51.26 2.75 7.54
CA ALA A 8 51.85 2.22 6.30
C ALA A 8 50.77 1.88 5.24
N ALA A 9 50.74 2.73 4.21
CA ALA A 9 50.24 2.42 2.88
C ALA A 9 51.16 1.42 2.17
N LEU A 10 50.61 0.70 1.19
CA LEU A 10 51.08 0.50 -0.20
C LEU A 10 50.77 -0.93 -0.69
N LEU A 11 50.00 -1.05 -1.77
CA LEU A 11 50.36 -1.93 -2.89
C LEU A 11 49.62 -1.49 -4.16
N LEU A 12 50.47 -1.17 -5.15
CA LEU A 12 50.19 -0.70 -6.49
C LEU A 12 49.97 -1.88 -7.46
N ALA A 13 49.10 -1.64 -8.44
CA ALA A 13 49.22 -1.90 -9.88
C ALA A 13 49.60 -3.30 -10.43
N ALA A 14 48.76 -3.81 -11.35
CA ALA A 14 49.17 -4.39 -12.65
C ALA A 14 47.93 -4.51 -13.57
N CYS A 15 47.84 -3.71 -14.63
CA CYS A 15 48.06 -4.07 -16.06
C CYS A 15 47.03 -5.09 -16.61
N SER A 16 45.97 -4.68 -17.34
CA SER A 16 45.91 -4.39 -18.80
C SER A 16 46.38 -5.55 -19.70
N THR A 17 45.48 -6.12 -20.51
CA THR A 17 45.44 -6.00 -21.99
C THR A 17 44.42 -6.96 -22.61
N VAL A 18 43.62 -6.43 -23.54
CA VAL A 18 42.73 -7.15 -24.47
C VAL A 18 43.51 -7.37 -25.76
N PRO A 19 43.51 -8.57 -26.38
CA PRO A 19 43.98 -8.72 -27.75
C PRO A 19 42.81 -8.59 -28.73
N LYS A 20 42.96 -7.64 -29.65
CA LYS A 20 42.19 -7.45 -30.86
C LYS A 20 42.97 -8.17 -31.97
N GLN A 21 42.41 -9.21 -32.58
CA GLN A 21 43.05 -9.86 -33.73
C GLN A 21 42.57 -9.25 -35.04
N THR A 22 43.61 -8.88 -35.78
CA THR A 22 43.80 -8.31 -37.11
C THR A 22 43.09 -9.02 -38.25
N GLU A 23 42.58 -8.20 -39.16
CA GLU A 23 42.34 -8.50 -40.56
C GLU A 23 43.61 -9.03 -41.23
N THR A 24 43.47 -10.02 -42.12
CA THR A 24 44.53 -10.38 -43.07
C THR A 24 43.96 -10.45 -44.47
N GLU A 25 44.64 -9.76 -45.37
CA GLU A 25 44.35 -9.52 -46.77
C GLU A 25 44.32 -10.77 -47.64
N ILE A 26 43.54 -10.63 -48.70
CA ILE A 26 43.39 -11.53 -49.86
C ILE A 26 44.61 -11.38 -50.78
N PRO A 27 45.21 -12.47 -51.29
CA PRO A 27 46.03 -12.42 -52.50
C PRO A 27 45.22 -12.80 -53.76
N THR A 28 45.38 -11.97 -54.79
CA THR A 28 44.84 -12.06 -56.16
C THR A 28 45.49 -13.19 -56.99
N PRO A 29 44.86 -13.72 -58.06
CA PRO A 29 45.19 -15.03 -58.67
C PRO A 29 45.96 -14.94 -60.00
N LEU A 30 46.60 -16.05 -60.43
CA LEU A 30 47.09 -16.36 -61.79
C LEU A 30 47.32 -17.89 -61.95
N PRO A 31 47.39 -18.46 -63.17
CA PRO A 31 46.39 -18.50 -64.26
C PRO A 31 45.95 -19.95 -64.59
N ALA A 32 44.90 -20.07 -65.42
CA ALA A 32 44.29 -21.33 -65.85
C ALA A 32 45.02 -22.02 -67.01
N GLU A 33 45.01 -23.36 -67.01
CA GLU A 33 45.27 -24.21 -68.19
C GLU A 33 43.97 -24.86 -68.70
N PRO A 34 43.86 -25.16 -70.01
CA PRO A 34 42.59 -25.44 -70.67
C PRO A 34 42.18 -26.91 -70.53
N VAL A 35 40.95 -27.16 -70.09
CA VAL A 35 40.34 -28.50 -70.16
C VAL A 35 39.41 -28.56 -71.37
N VAL A 36 39.70 -29.55 -72.20
CA VAL A 36 39.08 -29.87 -73.49
C VAL A 36 37.63 -30.32 -73.30
N ALA A 37 36.74 -29.84 -74.18
CA ALA A 37 35.31 -30.14 -74.21
C ALA A 37 35.01 -31.60 -74.57
N ALA A 38 34.01 -32.18 -73.89
CA ALA A 38 33.34 -33.42 -74.25
C ALA A 38 31.82 -33.16 -74.45
N PRO A 39 31.12 -33.96 -75.27
CA PRO A 39 29.90 -33.53 -75.94
C PRO A 39 28.63 -33.65 -75.08
N ALA A 40 27.63 -32.85 -75.46
CA ALA A 40 26.32 -32.75 -74.81
C ALA A 40 25.51 -34.04 -74.93
N VAL A 41 24.96 -34.49 -73.80
CA VAL A 41 23.89 -35.48 -73.71
C VAL A 41 22.61 -34.73 -73.33
N THR A 42 21.59 -34.81 -74.17
CA THR A 42 20.26 -34.21 -73.97
C THR A 42 19.45 -35.04 -72.97
N GLU A 43 19.06 -34.45 -71.85
CA GLU A 43 18.11 -35.02 -70.89
C GLU A 43 16.64 -34.83 -71.32
N PRO A 44 15.73 -35.75 -70.96
CA PRO A 44 14.30 -35.67 -71.28
C PRO A 44 13.56 -34.64 -70.40
N PRO A 45 12.37 -34.16 -70.81
CA PRO A 45 11.69 -33.07 -70.12
C PRO A 45 11.11 -33.51 -68.76
N VAL A 46 11.50 -32.80 -67.71
CA VAL A 46 11.00 -32.96 -66.34
C VAL A 46 9.59 -32.35 -66.24
N ALA A 47 8.63 -33.12 -65.73
CA ALA A 47 7.27 -32.64 -65.47
C ALA A 47 7.25 -31.59 -64.34
N PRO A 48 6.35 -30.58 -64.38
CA PRO A 48 6.31 -29.53 -63.38
C PRO A 48 5.92 -30.07 -62.00
N PRO A 49 6.46 -29.53 -60.88
CA PRO A 49 6.13 -30.00 -59.54
C PRO A 49 4.66 -29.70 -59.22
N LEU A 50 3.97 -30.67 -58.60
CA LEU A 50 2.66 -30.47 -58.00
C LEU A 50 2.76 -29.45 -56.87
N ALA A 51 1.90 -28.43 -56.88
CA ALA A 51 1.87 -27.39 -55.86
C ALA A 51 1.55 -28.00 -54.48
N GLU A 52 2.41 -27.73 -53.50
CA GLU A 52 2.15 -28.11 -52.11
C GLU A 52 0.94 -27.34 -51.56
N PRO A 53 0.06 -28.00 -50.77
CA PRO A 53 -1.08 -27.33 -50.18
C PRO A 53 -0.62 -26.22 -49.21
N PRO A 54 -1.34 -25.08 -49.15
CA PRO A 54 -0.93 -23.94 -48.33
C PRO A 54 -0.91 -24.33 -46.84
N VAL A 55 0.22 -24.07 -46.19
CA VAL A 55 0.38 -24.22 -44.74
C VAL A 55 -0.63 -23.27 -44.06
N PRO A 56 -1.50 -23.76 -43.15
CA PRO A 56 -2.45 -22.91 -42.46
C PRO A 56 -1.69 -21.84 -41.65
N PRO A 57 -2.22 -20.60 -41.57
CA PRO A 57 -1.57 -19.53 -40.83
C PRO A 57 -1.37 -19.96 -39.36
N PRO A 58 -0.25 -19.55 -38.73
CA PRO A 58 0.01 -19.89 -37.34
C PRO A 58 -1.14 -19.37 -36.47
N VAL A 59 -1.77 -20.29 -35.73
CA VAL A 59 -2.82 -19.97 -34.77
C VAL A 59 -2.22 -18.99 -33.77
N ALA A 60 -2.81 -17.80 -33.66
CA ALA A 60 -2.36 -16.78 -32.71
C ALA A 60 -2.28 -17.40 -31.31
N PRO A 61 -1.18 -17.20 -30.56
CA PRO A 61 -1.07 -17.73 -29.21
C PRO A 61 -2.25 -17.22 -28.37
N PRO A 62 -2.84 -18.07 -27.51
CA PRO A 62 -3.95 -17.67 -26.66
C PRO A 62 -3.56 -16.42 -25.85
N PRO A 63 -4.49 -15.47 -25.64
CA PRO A 63 -4.18 -14.24 -24.93
C PRO A 63 -3.56 -14.58 -23.57
N ALA A 64 -2.39 -14.01 -23.29
CA ALA A 64 -1.67 -14.25 -22.05
C ALA A 64 -2.59 -13.88 -20.87
N VAL A 65 -2.83 -14.83 -19.96
CA VAL A 65 -3.66 -14.59 -18.76
C VAL A 65 -2.91 -13.59 -17.88
N ARG A 66 -3.39 -12.34 -17.86
CA ARG A 66 -2.76 -11.26 -17.09
C ARG A 66 -3.08 -11.45 -15.61
N PRO A 67 -2.13 -11.17 -14.70
CA PRO A 67 -2.37 -11.31 -13.27
C PRO A 67 -3.46 -10.33 -12.83
N PRO A 68 -4.30 -10.70 -11.84
CA PRO A 68 -5.38 -9.85 -11.34
C PRO A 68 -4.84 -8.49 -10.85
N PRO A 69 -5.63 -7.41 -10.93
CA PRO A 69 -5.23 -6.09 -10.45
C PRO A 69 -4.99 -6.13 -8.94
N LYS A 70 -3.92 -5.48 -8.47
CA LYS A 70 -3.64 -5.32 -7.05
C LYS A 70 -4.61 -4.34 -6.43
N ILE A 71 -5.42 -4.83 -5.49
CA ILE A 71 -6.44 -4.05 -4.80
C ILE A 71 -5.82 -3.49 -3.51
N ALA A 72 -5.93 -2.17 -3.33
CA ALA A 72 -5.54 -1.51 -2.10
C ALA A 72 -6.75 -0.96 -1.35
N LEU A 73 -6.69 -1.09 -0.03
CA LEU A 73 -7.63 -0.47 0.89
C LEU A 73 -6.94 0.70 1.62
N ALA A 74 -7.39 1.92 1.34
CA ALA A 74 -6.90 3.14 1.99
C ALA A 74 -7.88 3.55 3.11
N LEU A 75 -7.50 3.27 4.35
CA LEU A 75 -8.33 3.45 5.55
C LEU A 75 -8.05 4.81 6.20
N GLY A 76 -9.04 5.69 6.19
CA GLY A 76 -8.90 7.04 6.72
C GLY A 76 -8.90 7.16 8.24
N GLY A 77 -8.46 8.32 8.73
CA GLY A 77 -8.56 8.72 10.13
C GLY A 77 -9.98 9.19 10.51
N GLY A 78 -10.33 9.09 11.79
CA GLY A 78 -11.66 9.51 12.28
C GLY A 78 -11.96 9.17 13.75
N ALA A 79 -10.94 9.06 14.59
CA ALA A 79 -11.05 8.64 16.00
C ALA A 79 -11.95 7.39 16.16
N ALA A 80 -12.90 7.40 17.09
CA ALA A 80 -13.76 6.24 17.37
C ALA A 80 -14.78 5.89 16.29
N ARG A 81 -14.82 6.61 15.16
CA ARG A 81 -15.55 6.15 13.95
C ARG A 81 -14.82 5.03 13.21
N GLY A 82 -13.60 4.69 13.65
CA GLY A 82 -12.79 3.61 13.10
C GLY A 82 -13.48 2.26 12.99
N PHE A 83 -14.47 1.96 13.83
CA PHE A 83 -15.25 0.72 13.75
C PHE A 83 -15.99 0.55 12.41
N ALA A 84 -16.32 1.64 11.71
CA ALA A 84 -16.91 1.55 10.38
C ALA A 84 -15.98 0.87 9.35
N HIS A 85 -14.66 0.98 9.51
CA HIS A 85 -13.69 0.27 8.66
C HIS A 85 -13.86 -1.25 8.77
N ILE A 86 -14.20 -1.75 9.96
CA ILE A 86 -14.44 -3.18 10.19
C ILE A 86 -15.62 -3.65 9.33
N GLY A 87 -16.73 -2.90 9.34
CA GLY A 87 -17.90 -3.19 8.52
C GLY A 87 -17.61 -3.16 7.03
N VAL A 88 -16.80 -2.19 6.58
CA VAL A 88 -16.36 -2.13 5.18
C VAL A 88 -15.56 -3.37 4.79
N ILE A 89 -14.58 -3.76 5.62
CA ILE A 89 -13.77 -4.97 5.38
C ILE A 89 -14.67 -6.21 5.30
N LYS A 90 -15.58 -6.39 6.27
CA LYS A 90 -16.53 -7.53 6.29
C LYS A 90 -17.34 -7.61 5.00
N ALA A 91 -17.92 -6.50 4.57
CA ALA A 91 -18.77 -6.47 3.40
C ALA A 91 -17.98 -6.69 2.10
N LEU A 92 -16.74 -6.23 2.01
CA LEU A 92 -15.86 -6.50 0.87
C LEU A 92 -15.46 -7.99 0.83
N GLU A 93 -15.04 -8.56 1.97
CA GLU A 93 -14.66 -9.97 2.08
C GLU A 93 -15.82 -10.90 1.73
N ALA A 94 -17.04 -10.59 2.18
CA ALA A 94 -18.25 -11.35 1.85
C ALA A 94 -18.56 -11.38 0.34
N GLN A 95 -17.97 -10.47 -0.42
CA GLN A 95 -18.10 -10.38 -1.89
C GLN A 95 -16.86 -10.91 -2.63
N GLY A 96 -15.92 -11.54 -1.91
CA GLY A 96 -14.67 -12.06 -2.47
C GLY A 96 -13.67 -10.96 -2.88
N ILE A 97 -13.83 -9.74 -2.34
CA ILE A 97 -12.94 -8.61 -2.61
C ILE A 97 -11.99 -8.48 -1.42
N ALA A 98 -10.80 -9.04 -1.55
CA ALA A 98 -9.73 -8.92 -0.55
C ALA A 98 -8.69 -7.89 -1.01
N ALA A 99 -8.11 -7.16 -0.05
CA ALA A 99 -7.03 -6.22 -0.35
C ALA A 99 -5.67 -6.93 -0.31
N ASP A 100 -4.83 -6.63 -1.31
CA ASP A 100 -3.41 -7.01 -1.37
C ASP A 100 -2.55 -6.00 -0.57
N ILE A 101 -2.96 -4.74 -0.59
CA ILE A 101 -2.29 -3.61 0.05
C ILE A 101 -3.25 -2.94 1.02
N VAL A 102 -2.78 -2.65 2.22
CA VAL A 102 -3.53 -1.91 3.23
C VAL A 102 -2.72 -0.69 3.62
N VAL A 103 -3.33 0.48 3.58
CA VAL A 103 -2.70 1.72 4.06
C VAL A 103 -3.64 2.40 5.04
N GLY A 104 -3.15 2.71 6.23
CA GLY A 104 -3.96 3.29 7.29
C GLY A 104 -3.41 4.59 7.85
N THR A 105 -4.33 5.51 8.16
CA THR A 105 -4.07 6.73 8.93
C THR A 105 -4.89 6.72 10.22
N SER A 106 -4.29 7.04 11.35
CA SER A 106 -4.94 7.11 12.67
C SER A 106 -5.78 5.87 12.98
N ALA A 107 -7.07 6.01 13.25
CA ALA A 107 -8.00 4.89 13.44
C ALA A 107 -7.95 3.83 12.31
N GLY A 108 -7.75 4.25 11.06
CA GLY A 108 -7.55 3.34 9.93
C GLY A 108 -6.26 2.52 10.02
N SER A 109 -5.21 3.03 10.68
CA SER A 109 -3.98 2.27 10.93
C SER A 109 -4.15 1.20 12.00
N VAL A 110 -5.02 1.43 12.99
CA VAL A 110 -5.36 0.43 14.01
C VAL A 110 -6.07 -0.76 13.37
N VAL A 111 -7.18 -0.51 12.67
CA VAL A 111 -7.95 -1.57 11.97
C VAL A 111 -7.11 -2.20 10.86
N GLY A 112 -6.38 -1.39 10.11
CA GLY A 112 -5.50 -1.84 9.03
C GLY A 112 -4.38 -2.76 9.49
N ALA A 113 -3.79 -2.53 10.67
CA ALA A 113 -2.76 -3.40 11.22
C ALA A 113 -3.29 -4.80 11.53
N LEU A 114 -4.48 -4.88 12.13
CA LEU A 114 -5.14 -6.17 12.42
C LEU A 114 -5.51 -6.89 11.13
N TYR A 115 -6.11 -6.17 10.18
CA TYR A 115 -6.45 -6.74 8.88
C TYR A 115 -5.21 -7.23 8.13
N ALA A 116 -4.13 -6.45 8.12
CA ALA A 116 -2.89 -6.85 7.49
C ALA A 116 -2.20 -8.04 8.18
N ALA A 117 -2.39 -8.20 9.49
CA ALA A 117 -1.88 -9.32 10.27
C ALA A 117 -2.54 -10.67 9.97
N GLY A 118 -3.66 -10.67 9.23
CA GLY A 118 -4.36 -11.87 8.79
C GLY A 118 -5.79 -11.99 9.29
N TYR A 119 -6.22 -11.14 10.23
CA TYR A 119 -7.56 -11.21 10.81
C TYR A 119 -8.62 -10.80 9.78
N SER A 120 -9.71 -11.55 9.72
CA SER A 120 -10.93 -11.20 8.96
C SER A 120 -11.69 -10.06 9.64
N GLY A 121 -12.59 -9.41 8.89
CA GLY A 121 -13.44 -8.37 9.47
C GLY A 121 -14.30 -8.86 10.65
N PHE A 122 -14.70 -10.14 10.66
CA PHE A 122 -15.42 -10.75 11.79
C PHE A 122 -14.54 -10.92 13.02
N GLU A 123 -13.30 -11.40 12.87
CA GLU A 123 -12.37 -11.55 13.99
C GLU A 123 -11.95 -10.18 14.55
N ILE A 124 -11.74 -9.18 13.69
CA ILE A 124 -11.46 -7.81 14.14
C ILE A 124 -12.63 -7.27 14.94
N GLN A 125 -13.88 -7.51 14.52
CA GLN A 125 -15.05 -7.11 15.28
C GLN A 125 -15.10 -7.80 16.65
N ALA A 126 -14.82 -9.10 16.73
CA ALA A 126 -14.81 -9.86 17.97
C ALA A 126 -13.74 -9.31 18.95
N LEU A 127 -12.52 -9.08 18.47
CA LEU A 127 -11.45 -8.46 19.27
C LEU A 127 -11.85 -7.09 19.80
N ALA A 128 -12.56 -6.30 19.00
CA ALA A 128 -12.99 -4.97 19.39
C ALA A 128 -14.08 -4.99 20.48
N ILE A 129 -14.89 -6.06 20.55
CA ILE A 129 -15.84 -6.32 21.63
C ILE A 129 -15.09 -6.85 22.88
N GLU A 130 -14.14 -7.77 22.74
CA GLU A 130 -13.40 -8.35 23.87
C GLU A 130 -12.52 -7.33 24.62
N MET A 131 -11.93 -6.35 23.92
CA MET A 131 -11.19 -5.25 24.56
C MET A 131 -12.03 -4.47 25.58
N GLU A 132 -13.35 -4.47 25.39
CA GLU A 132 -14.33 -3.74 26.18
C GLU A 132 -14.57 -4.37 27.55
N ASP A 133 -14.67 -5.69 27.59
CA ASP A 133 -15.00 -6.45 28.81
C ASP A 133 -13.85 -6.48 29.83
N GLY A 134 -12.62 -6.14 29.40
CA GLY A 134 -11.41 -6.34 30.21
C GLY A 134 -10.52 -5.13 30.51
N GLN A 135 -10.47 -4.06 29.71
CA GLN A 135 -9.27 -3.17 29.73
C GLN A 135 -9.46 -1.66 29.53
N LEU A 136 -10.64 -1.07 29.72
CA LEU A 136 -10.74 0.40 29.80
C LEU A 136 -10.16 1.00 31.10
N ASN A 137 -9.81 0.17 32.09
CA ASN A 137 -9.18 0.62 33.33
C ASN A 137 -7.67 0.93 33.18
N GLU A 138 -6.97 0.37 32.17
CA GLU A 138 -5.53 0.63 31.93
C GLU A 138 -5.25 1.89 31.10
N TRP A 139 -6.27 2.49 30.49
CA TRP A 139 -6.15 3.72 29.70
C TRP A 139 -6.14 4.99 30.57
N SER A 140 -6.14 4.84 31.90
CA SER A 140 -6.14 5.94 32.85
C SER A 140 -4.78 6.17 33.51
N LEU A 141 -4.15 7.26 33.07
CA LEU A 141 -3.22 8.19 33.75
C LEU A 141 -1.87 7.69 34.31
N PRO A 142 -0.80 8.44 33.95
CA PRO A 142 0.00 9.13 34.96
C PRO A 142 -0.15 10.65 34.84
N ASN A 143 -0.26 11.29 36.00
CA ASN A 143 -0.39 12.72 36.29
C ASN A 143 0.09 13.72 35.21
N ARG A 144 -0.80 14.69 34.90
CA ARG A 144 -0.59 15.95 34.16
C ARG A 144 -0.21 15.83 32.68
N GLY A 145 -1.17 16.06 31.79
CA GLY A 145 -0.90 16.72 30.50
C GLY A 145 -1.39 16.01 29.23
N PHE A 146 -1.06 14.74 28.97
CA PHE A 146 -1.38 14.07 27.71
C PHE A 146 -1.43 12.55 27.89
N LEU A 147 -2.25 11.84 27.09
CA LEU A 147 -2.27 10.38 27.09
C LEU A 147 -1.02 9.82 26.36
N LYS A 148 -0.41 8.76 26.91
CA LYS A 148 0.62 7.99 26.21
C LYS A 148 -0.03 6.84 25.45
N CYS A 149 0.40 6.62 24.21
CA CYS A 149 -0.11 5.54 23.37
C CYS A 149 0.55 4.17 23.65
N ASP A 150 1.17 3.97 24.82
CA ASP A 150 1.83 2.73 25.22
C ASP A 150 0.87 1.53 25.27
N ALA A 151 -0.35 1.74 25.79
CA ALA A 151 -1.38 0.70 25.84
C ALA A 151 -1.81 0.26 24.43
N LEU A 152 -2.01 1.23 23.52
CA LEU A 152 -2.34 0.96 22.11
C LEU A 152 -1.22 0.18 21.42
N ARG A 153 0.05 0.60 21.59
CA ARG A 153 1.21 -0.13 21.08
C ARG A 153 1.23 -1.57 21.60
N GLY A 154 1.06 -1.75 22.91
CA GLY A 154 1.07 -3.06 23.55
C GLY A 154 -0.03 -3.96 23.01
N PHE A 155 -1.25 -3.43 22.88
CA PHE A 155 -2.37 -4.15 22.25
C PHE A 155 -2.03 -4.59 20.83
N ILE A 156 -1.62 -3.66 19.96
CA ILE A 156 -1.29 -3.98 18.57
C ILE A 156 -0.20 -5.04 18.50
N ASN A 157 0.90 -4.86 19.22
CA ASN A 157 2.02 -5.80 19.19
C ASN A 157 1.65 -7.19 19.69
N ARG A 158 0.80 -7.31 20.73
CA ARG A 158 0.28 -8.60 21.17
C ARG A 158 -0.59 -9.24 20.09
N THR A 159 -1.54 -8.50 19.53
CA THR A 159 -2.50 -9.02 18.56
C THR A 159 -1.83 -9.41 17.24
N VAL A 160 -0.85 -8.64 16.76
CA VAL A 160 -0.06 -9.01 15.56
C VAL A 160 1.06 -10.00 15.86
N LYS A 161 1.11 -10.57 17.08
CA LYS A 161 2.10 -11.57 17.52
C LYS A 161 3.55 -11.09 17.35
N GLN A 162 3.82 -9.84 17.71
CA GLN A 162 5.12 -9.16 17.65
C GLN A 162 5.72 -9.09 16.23
N ARG A 163 4.89 -9.26 15.19
CA ARG A 163 5.35 -9.08 13.81
C ARG A 163 5.61 -7.61 13.53
N THR A 164 6.77 -7.33 12.94
CA THR A 164 7.10 -6.03 12.35
C THR A 164 6.29 -5.82 11.07
N LEU A 165 6.14 -4.56 10.64
CA LEU A 165 5.32 -4.16 9.50
C LEU A 165 5.62 -4.99 8.23
N GLU A 166 6.91 -5.20 7.94
CA GLU A 166 7.37 -5.92 6.75
C GLU A 166 7.16 -7.44 6.83
N LYS A 167 6.80 -7.96 8.00
CA LYS A 167 6.53 -9.39 8.24
C LYS A 167 5.03 -9.70 8.32
N LEU A 168 4.16 -8.73 8.10
CA LEU A 168 2.72 -8.95 8.06
C LEU A 168 2.32 -9.68 6.77
N PRO A 169 1.31 -10.58 6.82
CA PRO A 169 0.84 -11.32 5.65
C PRO A 169 0.42 -10.46 4.46
N ARG A 170 -0.20 -9.30 4.71
CA ARG A 170 -0.56 -8.33 3.67
C ARG A 170 0.41 -7.16 3.69
N LEU A 171 0.68 -6.56 2.53
CA LEU A 171 1.51 -5.37 2.48
C LEU A 171 0.80 -4.26 3.25
N PHE A 172 1.44 -3.76 4.31
CA PHE A 172 0.88 -2.74 5.17
C PHE A 172 1.77 -1.51 5.23
N ALA A 173 1.14 -0.35 5.19
CA ALA A 173 1.79 0.92 5.43
C ALA A 173 0.97 1.79 6.38
N VAL A 174 1.69 2.51 7.24
CA VAL A 174 1.10 3.42 8.22
C VAL A 174 1.55 4.83 7.91
N VAL A 175 0.62 5.77 7.83
CA VAL A 175 0.93 7.18 7.57
C VAL A 175 1.01 7.96 8.86
N SER A 176 2.06 8.77 9.01
CA SER A 176 2.23 9.70 10.13
C SER A 176 2.80 11.02 9.63
N THR A 177 2.79 12.02 10.50
CA THR A 177 3.38 13.34 10.21
C THR A 177 4.65 13.51 11.02
N ASP A 178 5.77 13.83 10.37
CA ASP A 178 6.98 14.27 11.08
C ASP A 178 6.70 15.63 11.72
N LEU A 179 6.73 15.70 13.06
CA LEU A 179 6.28 16.87 13.80
C LEU A 179 7.15 18.12 13.52
N ARG A 180 8.43 17.93 13.21
CA ARG A 180 9.36 19.04 13.01
C ARG A 180 9.21 19.66 11.63
N SER A 181 9.12 18.83 10.60
CA SER A 181 9.12 19.26 9.20
C SER A 181 7.72 19.40 8.60
N GLY A 182 6.71 18.74 9.19
CA GLY A 182 5.39 18.62 8.60
C GLY A 182 5.32 17.63 7.42
N GLU A 183 6.40 16.88 7.16
CA GLU A 183 6.45 15.92 6.06
C GLU A 183 5.59 14.68 6.34
N LYS A 184 5.02 14.12 5.27
CA LYS A 184 4.34 12.84 5.29
C LYS A 184 5.35 11.71 5.40
N ILE A 185 5.19 10.86 6.40
CA ILE A 185 6.02 9.69 6.65
C ILE A 185 5.18 8.43 6.46
N VAL A 186 5.73 7.47 5.73
CA VAL A 186 5.08 6.20 5.44
C VAL A 186 5.91 5.07 6.05
N PHE A 187 5.48 4.57 7.20
CA PHE A 187 6.12 3.43 7.84
C PHE A 187 5.71 2.14 7.11
N ARG A 188 6.70 1.40 6.62
CA ARG A 188 6.55 0.05 6.03
C ARG A 188 7.41 -1.00 6.69
N THR A 189 8.27 -0.58 7.61
CA THR A 189 9.23 -1.42 8.29
C THR A 189 9.33 -1.04 9.77
N GLY A 190 9.63 -2.02 10.62
CA GLY A 190 9.83 -1.80 12.06
C GLY A 190 8.62 -2.17 12.90
N ASP A 191 8.60 -1.72 14.15
CA ASP A 191 7.59 -2.10 15.13
C ASP A 191 6.18 -1.60 14.74
N THR A 192 5.26 -2.54 14.56
CA THR A 192 3.89 -2.27 14.08
C THR A 192 3.12 -1.40 15.06
N GLY A 193 3.17 -1.72 16.36
CA GLY A 193 2.48 -0.98 17.40
C GLY A 193 3.00 0.45 17.55
N MET A 194 4.30 0.67 17.43
CA MET A 194 4.93 2.00 17.42
C MET A 194 4.48 2.83 16.23
N ALA A 195 4.42 2.24 15.02
CA ALA A 195 3.96 2.96 13.83
C ALA A 195 2.49 3.36 13.95
N VAL A 196 1.62 2.44 14.39
CA VAL A 196 0.20 2.73 14.66
C VAL A 196 0.05 3.81 15.74
N CYS A 197 0.81 3.69 16.82
CA CYS A 197 0.90 4.67 17.90
C CYS A 197 1.27 6.06 17.39
N ALA A 198 2.31 6.19 16.55
CA ALA A 198 2.70 7.45 15.92
C ALA A 198 1.58 8.04 15.04
N SER A 199 0.95 7.19 14.24
CA SER A 199 -0.16 7.55 13.35
C SER A 199 -1.44 7.97 14.07
N SER A 200 -1.63 7.54 15.31
CA SER A 200 -2.78 7.88 16.17
C SER A 200 -2.49 8.96 17.22
N ALA A 201 -1.29 9.56 17.22
CA ALA A 201 -0.89 10.57 18.19
C ALA A 201 -1.49 11.94 17.85
N VAL A 202 -2.80 12.10 18.08
CA VAL A 202 -3.55 13.34 17.83
C VAL A 202 -3.05 14.46 18.74
N PRO A 203 -2.57 15.60 18.19
CA PRO A 203 -2.13 16.73 19.00
C PRO A 203 -3.26 17.25 19.89
N GLY A 204 -2.94 17.59 21.14
CA GLY A 204 -3.95 18.00 22.13
C GLY A 204 -4.54 16.84 22.93
N LEU A 205 -4.43 15.59 22.45
CA LEU A 205 -4.94 14.40 23.14
C LEU A 205 -3.82 13.43 23.55
N PHE A 206 -2.86 13.19 22.66
CA PHE A 206 -1.75 12.26 22.87
C PHE A 206 -0.39 12.96 22.76
N GLN A 207 0.61 12.42 23.46
CA GLN A 207 2.00 12.86 23.29
C GLN A 207 2.54 12.48 21.91
N PRO A 208 3.36 13.33 21.27
CA PRO A 208 4.13 12.94 20.09
C PRO A 208 4.96 11.69 20.37
N VAL A 209 5.07 10.83 19.37
CA VAL A 209 5.76 9.55 19.49
C VAL A 209 7.17 9.69 18.93
N ALA A 210 8.17 9.45 19.76
CA ALA A 210 9.57 9.47 19.34
C ALA A 210 9.97 8.11 18.73
N ILE A 211 10.48 8.12 17.50
CA ILE A 211 11.10 6.95 16.85
C ILE A 211 12.47 7.39 16.31
N GLY A 212 13.54 6.90 16.96
CA GLY A 212 14.90 7.38 16.70
C GLY A 212 15.07 8.84 17.16
N LYS A 213 15.53 9.71 16.25
CA LYS A 213 15.75 11.16 16.52
C LYS A 213 14.59 12.06 16.07
N ARG A 214 13.49 11.46 15.61
CA ARG A 214 12.33 12.16 15.07
C ARG A 214 11.12 11.93 15.95
N GLU A 215 10.24 12.91 15.96
CA GLU A 215 8.96 12.87 16.67
C GLU A 215 7.83 12.90 15.64
N TYR A 216 6.80 12.11 15.88
CA TYR A 216 5.70 11.92 14.96
C TYR A 216 4.38 12.19 15.65
N VAL A 217 3.45 12.74 14.88
CA VAL A 217 2.05 12.95 15.27
C VAL A 217 1.12 12.36 14.21
N ASP A 218 -0.17 12.42 14.49
CA ASP A 218 -1.23 11.82 13.68
C ASP A 218 -1.05 12.12 12.17
N GLY A 219 -1.18 11.08 11.34
CA GLY A 219 -1.02 11.18 9.88
C GLY A 219 -2.15 11.95 9.20
N GLY A 220 -3.25 12.20 9.90
CA GLY A 220 -4.40 12.96 9.42
C GLY A 220 -4.07 14.42 9.10
N LEU A 221 -2.97 14.94 9.60
CA LEU A 221 -2.51 16.30 9.26
C LEU A 221 -1.98 16.42 7.82
N VAL A 222 -1.62 15.30 7.18
CA VAL A 222 -0.96 15.28 5.86
C VAL A 222 -1.59 14.32 4.85
N SER A 223 -2.30 13.29 5.32
CA SER A 223 -2.99 12.30 4.48
C SER A 223 -4.14 11.64 5.25
N PRO A 224 -5.26 12.36 5.47
CA PRO A 224 -6.40 11.83 6.22
C PRO A 224 -6.95 10.53 5.64
N VAL A 225 -6.99 10.38 4.31
CA VAL A 225 -7.33 9.14 3.61
C VAL A 225 -6.21 8.82 2.60
N PRO A 226 -5.34 7.83 2.87
CA PRO A 226 -4.02 7.75 2.24
C PRO A 226 -4.01 7.11 0.84
N VAL A 227 -4.82 7.64 -0.08
CA VAL A 227 -5.00 7.13 -1.46
C VAL A 227 -3.72 7.19 -2.27
N ARG A 228 -3.00 8.32 -2.23
CA ARG A 228 -1.74 8.48 -2.98
C ARG A 228 -0.67 7.52 -2.51
N VAL A 229 -0.64 7.26 -1.20
CA VAL A 229 0.28 6.29 -0.62
C VAL A 229 -0.05 4.90 -1.14
N ALA A 230 -1.33 4.49 -1.12
CA ALA A 230 -1.75 3.21 -1.71
C ALA A 230 -1.32 3.07 -3.18
N ARG A 231 -1.52 4.10 -4.01
CA ARG A 231 -1.03 4.13 -5.40
C ARG A 231 0.49 3.99 -5.50
N SER A 232 1.24 4.73 -4.70
CA SER A 232 2.71 4.68 -4.70
C SER A 232 3.29 3.31 -4.33
N LEU A 233 2.50 2.46 -3.65
CA LEU A 233 2.86 1.08 -3.31
C LEU A 233 2.52 0.08 -4.41
N GLY A 234 2.07 0.55 -5.57
CA GLY A 234 1.78 -0.27 -6.75
C GLY A 234 0.36 -0.81 -6.80
N ALA A 235 -0.61 -0.11 -6.20
CA ALA A 235 -2.02 -0.46 -6.30
C ALA A 235 -2.59 -0.11 -7.68
N ASP A 236 -3.16 -1.11 -8.35
CA ASP A 236 -3.87 -0.94 -9.62
C ASP A 236 -5.30 -0.44 -9.39
N PHE A 237 -5.90 -0.83 -8.25
CA PHE A 237 -7.24 -0.43 -7.86
C PHE A 237 -7.26 0.02 -6.40
N VAL A 238 -7.76 1.22 -6.10
CA VAL A 238 -7.79 1.77 -4.74
C VAL A 238 -9.23 1.99 -4.29
N ILE A 239 -9.59 1.31 -3.20
CA ILE A 239 -10.83 1.53 -2.45
C ILE A 239 -10.47 2.40 -1.24
N ALA A 240 -10.95 3.64 -1.23
CA ALA A 240 -10.76 4.57 -0.14
C ALA A 240 -11.93 4.52 0.84
N VAL A 241 -11.65 4.49 2.14
CA VAL A 241 -12.68 4.52 3.19
C VAL A 241 -12.54 5.82 3.97
N ASP A 242 -13.49 6.72 3.73
CA ASP A 242 -13.52 8.05 4.33
C ASP A 242 -14.59 8.10 5.42
N ILE A 243 -14.13 8.06 6.67
CA ILE A 243 -14.94 8.14 7.89
C ILE A 243 -14.85 9.53 8.56
N SER A 244 -14.29 10.51 7.83
CA SER A 244 -14.04 11.85 8.35
C SER A 244 -15.34 12.56 8.70
N ASP A 245 -15.29 13.44 9.70
CA ASP A 245 -16.44 14.27 10.02
C ASP A 245 -16.67 15.36 8.99
N LYS A 246 -17.94 15.73 8.78
CA LYS A 246 -18.26 16.95 8.04
C LYS A 246 -18.18 18.12 9.03
N PRO A 247 -17.34 19.14 8.78
CA PRO A 247 -17.17 20.27 9.71
C PRO A 247 -18.47 20.96 10.13
N GLN A 248 -19.53 20.87 9.32
CA GLN A 248 -20.84 21.48 9.58
C GLN A 248 -21.48 21.05 10.92
N HIS A 249 -21.03 19.93 11.52
CA HIS A 249 -21.57 19.41 12.78
C HIS A 249 -20.57 19.44 13.94
N GLY A 250 -19.43 20.13 13.78
CA GLY A 250 -18.39 20.21 14.80
C GLY A 250 -18.81 21.02 16.01
N LYS A 251 -18.51 20.52 17.21
CA LYS A 251 -18.62 21.32 18.44
C LYS A 251 -17.61 22.47 18.40
N THR A 252 -17.95 23.60 19.00
CA THR A 252 -17.11 24.81 19.04
C THR A 252 -17.12 25.47 20.42
N GLU A 253 -17.43 24.69 21.46
CA GLU A 253 -17.70 25.20 22.81
C GLU A 253 -16.41 25.38 23.64
N SER A 254 -15.43 24.50 23.48
CA SER A 254 -14.13 24.56 24.19
C SER A 254 -12.94 24.80 23.27
N THR A 255 -11.80 25.20 23.83
CA THR A 255 -10.54 25.35 23.08
C THR A 255 -10.13 24.04 22.41
N LEU A 256 -10.36 22.90 23.08
CA LEU A 256 -10.09 21.59 22.51
C LEU A 256 -11.04 21.31 21.33
N ASP A 257 -12.32 21.67 21.43
CA ASP A 257 -13.28 21.51 20.33
C ASP A 257 -12.88 22.35 19.12
N VAL A 258 -12.47 23.61 19.34
CA VAL A 258 -11.97 24.49 18.27
C VAL A 258 -10.71 23.91 17.60
N LEU A 259 -9.79 23.35 18.38
CA LEU A 259 -8.59 22.68 17.85
C LEU A 259 -8.97 21.46 16.99
N MET A 260 -9.83 20.58 17.50
CA MET A 260 -10.28 19.39 16.78
C MET A 260 -11.09 19.74 15.53
N GLN A 261 -11.90 20.79 15.59
CA GLN A 261 -12.63 21.32 14.46
C GLN A 261 -11.67 21.87 13.40
N THR A 262 -10.58 22.52 13.81
CA THR A 262 -9.54 23.01 12.89
C THR A 262 -8.87 21.84 12.16
N PHE A 263 -8.50 20.77 12.87
CA PHE A 263 -7.98 19.56 12.22
C PHE A 263 -8.99 18.91 11.27
N THR A 264 -10.28 18.91 11.63
CA THR A 264 -11.34 18.40 10.76
C THR A 264 -11.46 19.22 9.46
N ILE A 265 -11.42 20.55 9.56
CA ILE A 265 -11.46 21.46 8.39
C ILE A 265 -10.23 21.24 7.50
N MET A 266 -9.03 21.23 8.08
CA MET A 266 -7.78 20.99 7.35
C MET A 266 -7.77 19.61 6.68
N GLY A 267 -8.15 18.58 7.42
CA GLY A 267 -8.25 17.22 6.89
C GLY A 267 -9.23 17.13 5.73
N GLN A 268 -10.39 17.80 5.81
CA GLN A 268 -11.33 17.82 4.69
C GLN A 268 -10.74 18.49 3.45
N ALA A 269 -9.97 19.58 3.62
CA ALA A 269 -9.30 20.24 2.50
C ALA A 269 -8.27 19.33 1.82
N ILE A 270 -7.48 18.58 2.61
CA ILE A 270 -6.52 17.61 2.08
C ILE A 270 -7.24 16.47 1.35
N SER A 271 -8.26 15.88 1.98
CA SER A 271 -9.05 14.79 1.40
C SER A 271 -9.74 15.18 0.09
N ARG A 272 -10.16 16.44 -0.08
CA ARG A 272 -10.74 16.92 -1.36
C ARG A 272 -9.76 16.81 -2.52
N ASN A 273 -8.46 16.90 -2.27
CA ASN A 273 -7.43 16.79 -3.30
C ASN A 273 -6.89 15.35 -3.47
N GLU A 274 -7.02 14.51 -2.45
CA GLU A 274 -6.46 13.14 -2.46
C GLU A 274 -7.52 12.08 -2.87
N LEU A 275 -8.77 12.22 -2.43
CA LEU A 275 -9.84 11.25 -2.73
C LEU A 275 -10.20 11.08 -4.21
N PRO A 276 -10.11 12.10 -5.09
CA PRO A 276 -10.40 11.93 -6.51
C PRO A 276 -9.49 10.90 -7.22
N GLU A 277 -8.35 10.53 -6.64
CA GLU A 277 -7.42 9.53 -7.20
C GLU A 277 -7.80 8.07 -6.84
N ALA A 278 -8.81 7.89 -6.00
CA ALA A 278 -9.35 6.56 -5.68
C ALA A 278 -10.35 6.13 -6.76
N ASP A 279 -10.38 4.82 -7.05
CA ASP A 279 -11.37 4.29 -7.99
C ASP A 279 -12.77 4.28 -7.38
N VAL A 280 -12.84 3.96 -6.08
CA VAL A 280 -14.08 3.93 -5.29
C VAL A 280 -13.82 4.58 -3.94
N VAL A 281 -14.75 5.45 -3.52
CA VAL A 281 -14.72 6.07 -2.18
C VAL A 281 -15.95 5.61 -1.41
N VAL A 282 -15.73 4.79 -0.38
CA VAL A 282 -16.75 4.33 0.55
C VAL A 282 -16.86 5.35 1.69
N ARG A 283 -18.08 5.86 1.90
CA ARG A 283 -18.38 6.85 2.96
C ARG A 283 -19.48 6.34 3.89
N PRO A 284 -19.12 5.65 4.98
CA PRO A 284 -20.07 5.26 6.02
C PRO A 284 -20.78 6.47 6.64
N ASN A 285 -22.07 6.36 6.94
CA ASN A 285 -22.79 7.44 7.61
C ASN A 285 -22.57 7.39 9.12
N THR A 286 -21.56 8.10 9.58
CA THR A 286 -21.17 8.12 11.00
C THR A 286 -21.71 9.33 11.77
N VAL A 287 -22.67 10.07 11.21
CA VAL A 287 -23.22 11.28 11.83
C VAL A 287 -23.97 10.93 13.11
N GLY A 288 -23.67 11.66 14.19
CA GLY A 288 -24.34 11.47 15.48
C GLY A 288 -23.90 10.22 16.26
N LEU A 289 -22.86 9.52 15.81
CA LEU A 289 -22.27 8.42 16.58
C LEU A 289 -21.32 8.96 17.66
N SER A 290 -21.59 8.58 18.90
CA SER A 290 -20.73 8.86 20.04
C SER A 290 -19.43 8.07 19.96
N LEU A 291 -18.34 8.69 20.43
CA LEU A 291 -17.01 8.07 20.44
C LEU A 291 -16.84 7.03 21.55
N THR A 292 -17.72 7.03 22.56
CA THR A 292 -17.58 6.22 23.78
C THR A 292 -18.74 5.25 24.01
N ASP A 293 -19.84 5.35 23.25
CA ASP A 293 -21.03 4.49 23.41
C ASP A 293 -20.91 3.20 22.59
N MET A 294 -21.19 2.06 23.23
CA MET A 294 -21.12 0.71 22.66
C MET A 294 -22.15 0.48 21.57
N LYS A 295 -23.35 1.02 21.72
CA LYS A 295 -24.39 0.91 20.69
C LYS A 295 -23.94 1.62 19.41
N ASP A 296 -23.23 2.72 19.55
CA ASP A 296 -22.73 3.49 18.41
C ASP A 296 -21.55 2.82 17.71
N ARG A 297 -20.76 1.98 18.40
CA ARG A 297 -19.73 1.13 17.77
C ARG A 297 -20.35 0.07 16.86
N HIS A 298 -21.35 -0.67 17.36
CA HIS A 298 -22.08 -1.63 16.53
C HIS A 298 -22.76 -0.95 15.34
N ARG A 299 -23.35 0.23 15.56
CA ARG A 299 -23.91 1.05 14.48
C ARG A 299 -22.85 1.48 13.47
N ALA A 300 -21.65 1.87 13.90
CA ALA A 300 -20.57 2.21 12.99
C ALA A 300 -20.20 1.04 12.08
N VAL A 301 -20.08 -0.19 12.62
CA VAL A 301 -19.85 -1.40 11.81
C VAL A 301 -20.98 -1.58 10.79
N MET A 302 -22.24 -1.49 11.22
CA MET A 302 -23.40 -1.62 10.31
C MET A 302 -23.41 -0.55 9.20
N GLU A 303 -23.06 0.70 9.52
CA GLU A 303 -22.99 1.78 8.53
C GLU A 303 -21.82 1.58 7.54
N GLY A 304 -20.74 0.94 7.98
CA GLY A 304 -19.67 0.47 7.09
C GLY A 304 -20.15 -0.58 6.09
N GLU A 305 -20.86 -1.60 6.57
CA GLU A 305 -21.45 -2.65 5.73
C GLU A 305 -22.45 -2.08 4.73
N LYS A 306 -23.34 -1.20 5.20
CA LYS A 306 -24.35 -0.52 4.39
C LYS A 306 -23.74 0.36 3.30
N ALA A 307 -22.65 1.07 3.59
CA ALA A 307 -21.97 1.90 2.62
C ALA A 307 -21.29 1.11 1.49
N VAL A 308 -20.79 -0.09 1.79
CA VAL A 308 -20.32 -1.00 0.73
C VAL A 308 -21.49 -1.55 -0.07
N ALA A 309 -22.57 -1.99 0.61
CA ALA A 309 -23.73 -2.54 -0.06
C ALA A 309 -24.36 -1.57 -1.07
N SER A 310 -24.42 -0.27 -0.75
CA SER A 310 -24.97 0.74 -1.66
C SER A 310 -24.09 1.02 -2.88
N LEU A 311 -22.77 0.84 -2.77
CA LEU A 311 -21.80 1.07 -3.84
C LEU A 311 -21.39 -0.20 -4.59
N LEU A 312 -21.85 -1.37 -4.14
CA LEU A 312 -21.38 -2.67 -4.63
C LEU A 312 -21.51 -2.85 -6.16
N PRO A 313 -22.62 -2.43 -6.82
CA PRO A 313 -22.72 -2.54 -8.27
C PRO A 313 -21.66 -1.71 -9.00
N GLU A 314 -21.44 -0.46 -8.57
CA GLU A 314 -20.42 0.43 -9.14
C GLU A 314 -19.02 -0.12 -8.89
N LEU A 315 -18.75 -0.58 -7.67
CA LEU A 315 -17.47 -1.15 -7.28
C LEU A 315 -17.12 -2.36 -8.16
N LYS A 316 -18.04 -3.31 -8.32
CA LYS A 316 -17.82 -4.49 -9.18
C LYS A 316 -17.59 -4.10 -10.63
N ALA A 317 -18.37 -3.15 -11.16
CA ALA A 317 -18.20 -2.69 -12.54
C ALA A 317 -16.83 -2.03 -12.77
N LYS A 318 -16.38 -1.16 -11.85
CA LYS A 318 -15.07 -0.51 -11.93
C LYS A 318 -13.93 -1.50 -11.75
N LEU A 319 -14.06 -2.45 -10.84
CA LEU A 319 -13.05 -3.49 -10.63
C LEU A 319 -12.91 -4.40 -11.86
N GLU A 320 -14.03 -4.75 -12.50
CA GLU A 320 -14.00 -5.54 -13.73
C GLU A 320 -13.35 -4.76 -14.88
N LYS A 321 -13.66 -3.46 -15.00
CA LYS A 321 -12.96 -2.59 -15.95
C LYS A 321 -11.46 -2.54 -15.71
N ALA A 322 -11.02 -2.51 -14.44
CA ALA A 322 -9.60 -2.54 -14.08
C ALA A 322 -8.94 -3.89 -14.40
N ARG A 323 -9.67 -5.01 -14.28
CA ARG A 323 -9.21 -6.33 -14.72
C ARG A 323 -8.98 -6.40 -16.23
N VAL A 324 -9.89 -5.82 -17.02
CA VAL A 324 -9.83 -5.82 -18.49
C VAL A 324 -8.77 -4.84 -19.02
N ALA A 325 -8.57 -3.70 -18.35
CA ALA A 325 -7.61 -2.68 -18.78
C ALA A 325 -6.14 -3.10 -18.60
N ARG A 326 -5.88 -4.08 -17.72
CA ARG A 326 -4.55 -4.64 -17.53
C ARG A 326 -4.20 -5.54 -18.66
#